data_AF-A0A7C5MPP9-F1
#
_entry.id   AF-A0A7C5MPP9-F1
#
_cell.length_a   1.000
_cell.length_b   1.000
_cell.length_c   1.000
_cell.angle_alpha   90.00
_cell.angle_beta   90.00
_cell.angle_gamma   90.00
#
_symmetry.space_group_name_H-M   'P 1'
#
loop_
_entity.id
_entity.type
_entity.pdbx_description
1 polymer ?
#
loop_
_entity_poly.entity_id
_entity_poly.type
_entity_poly.pdbx_seq_one_letter_code
_entity_poly.pdbx_strand_id
1 'polypeptide(L)'
;MTWEWVAKNTPELEGDRIARRELAGRQIDAQERLNRLCSRCFDRASSYATALWVWAGERRTFASAAELSTALSEACDRTYWAAPTIHNELVNRRSLSSAAAAARRMLIECMLTHPDEERLGIQGFPPELSMYLSVLERSGLHHKANGRWQFGPGNPEDPCHITPLWEGMASFLATTEERPRTVLELFAQLRE
;
A
#
# COMPACT_ATOMS: atom_id res chain seq x y z
N MET A 1 -4.65 -8.77 23.59
CA MET A 1 -4.54 -7.83 24.74
C MET A 1 -4.45 -8.56 26.09
N THR A 2 -5.53 -9.08 26.68
CA THR A 2 -5.46 -9.68 28.05
C THR A 2 -4.66 -10.98 28.14
N TRP A 3 -4.87 -11.94 27.23
CA TRP A 3 -4.16 -13.24 27.27
C TRP A 3 -2.71 -13.16 26.81
N GLU A 4 -2.37 -12.20 25.93
CA GLU A 4 -0.98 -11.91 25.55
C GLU A 4 -0.24 -11.25 26.70
N TRP A 5 -0.91 -10.39 27.47
CA TRP A 5 -0.35 -9.80 28.68
C TRP A 5 -0.07 -10.88 29.72
N VAL A 6 -1.03 -11.78 29.98
CA VAL A 6 -0.84 -12.92 30.92
C VAL A 6 0.31 -13.82 30.49
N ALA A 7 0.41 -14.15 29.19
CA ALA A 7 1.51 -14.94 28.65
C ALA A 7 2.89 -14.28 28.86
N LYS A 8 2.97 -12.95 28.79
CA LYS A 8 4.22 -12.20 28.90
C LYS A 8 4.59 -11.79 30.33
N ASN A 9 3.62 -11.75 31.25
CA ASN A 9 3.79 -11.17 32.59
C ASN A 9 3.54 -12.17 33.74
N THR A 10 3.43 -13.48 33.46
CA THR A 10 3.23 -14.51 34.50
C THR A 10 4.33 -15.57 34.41
N PRO A 11 5.50 -15.35 35.05
CA PRO A 11 6.64 -16.28 35.03
C PRO A 11 6.29 -17.69 35.54
N GLU A 12 5.31 -17.80 36.44
CA GLU A 12 4.87 -19.05 37.05
C GLU A 12 4.26 -20.03 36.03
N LEU A 13 3.84 -19.54 34.85
CA LEU A 13 3.33 -20.37 33.76
C LEU A 13 4.43 -21.16 33.02
N GLU A 14 5.72 -20.80 33.16
CA GLU A 14 6.80 -21.51 32.47
C GLU A 14 6.89 -22.98 32.90
N GLY A 15 6.69 -23.23 34.20
CA GLY A 15 6.72 -24.57 34.79
C GLY A 15 5.46 -25.41 34.53
N ASP A 16 4.32 -24.79 34.23
CA ASP A 16 3.04 -25.49 34.07
C ASP A 16 2.68 -25.67 32.59
N ARG A 17 2.97 -26.87 32.08
CA ARG A 17 2.66 -27.25 30.70
C ARG A 17 1.15 -27.27 30.42
N ILE A 18 0.32 -27.62 31.40
CA ILE A 18 -1.14 -27.71 31.23
C ILE A 18 -1.69 -26.29 31.10
N ALA A 19 -1.31 -25.40 32.02
CA ALA A 19 -1.74 -24.00 32.01
C ALA A 19 -1.31 -23.27 30.72
N ARG A 20 -0.09 -23.52 30.21
CA ARG A 20 0.34 -22.98 28.89
C ARG A 20 -0.51 -23.48 27.73
N ARG A 21 -0.88 -24.77 27.74
CA ARG A 21 -1.73 -25.35 26.70
C ARG A 21 -3.13 -24.75 26.72
N GLU A 22 -3.71 -24.56 27.90
CA GLU A 22 -5.00 -23.90 28.06
C GLU A 22 -4.96 -22.43 27.63
N LEU A 23 -3.91 -21.69 28.00
CA LEU A 23 -3.72 -20.30 27.60
C LEU A 23 -3.61 -20.18 26.08
N ALA A 24 -2.83 -21.06 25.43
CA ALA A 24 -2.74 -21.11 23.98
C ALA A 24 -4.10 -21.42 23.33
N GLY A 25 -4.87 -22.37 23.89
CA GLY A 25 -6.24 -22.66 23.44
C GLY A 25 -7.14 -21.42 23.51
N ARG A 26 -7.13 -20.71 24.64
CA ARG A 26 -7.92 -19.47 24.80
C ARG A 26 -7.50 -18.36 23.83
N GLN A 27 -6.21 -18.25 23.51
CA GLN A 27 -5.72 -17.30 22.52
C GLN A 27 -6.25 -17.62 21.11
N ILE A 28 -6.20 -18.90 20.73
CA ILE A 28 -6.75 -19.38 19.45
C ILE A 28 -8.25 -19.10 19.39
N ASP A 29 -9.02 -19.49 20.41
CA ASP A 29 -10.47 -19.27 20.46
C ASP A 29 -10.84 -17.79 20.34
N ALA A 30 -10.11 -16.92 21.04
CA ALA A 30 -10.30 -15.48 20.98
C ALA A 30 -9.97 -14.93 19.58
N GLN A 31 -8.88 -15.38 18.97
CA GLN A 31 -8.48 -14.97 17.62
C GLN A 31 -9.50 -15.42 16.58
N GLU A 32 -9.97 -16.66 16.66
CA GLU A 32 -11.02 -17.15 15.77
C GLU A 32 -12.32 -16.37 15.93
N ARG A 33 -12.72 -16.07 17.16
CA ARG A 33 -13.91 -15.26 17.43
C ARG A 33 -13.77 -13.86 16.83
N LEU A 34 -12.62 -13.22 16.98
CA LEU A 34 -12.33 -11.93 16.36
C LEU A 34 -12.40 -12.02 14.84
N ASN A 35 -11.73 -13.01 14.24
CA ASN A 35 -11.73 -13.22 12.80
C ASN A 35 -13.14 -13.41 12.28
N ARG A 36 -13.97 -14.23 12.94
CA ARG A 36 -15.39 -14.42 12.58
C ARG A 36 -16.19 -13.12 12.63
N LEU A 37 -15.98 -12.28 13.65
CA LEU A 37 -16.67 -10.98 13.76
C LEU A 37 -16.21 -10.02 12.65
N CYS A 38 -14.90 -9.90 12.43
CA CYS A 38 -14.35 -9.10 11.35
C CYS A 38 -14.85 -9.55 9.98
N SER A 39 -14.82 -10.85 9.70
CA SER A 39 -15.34 -11.40 8.44
C SER A 39 -16.81 -11.06 8.22
N ARG A 40 -17.64 -11.02 9.27
CA ARG A 40 -19.03 -10.59 9.16
C ARG A 40 -19.16 -9.09 8.87
N CYS A 41 -18.40 -8.26 9.59
CA CYS A 41 -18.45 -6.80 9.41
C CYS A 41 -17.89 -6.34 8.05
N PHE A 42 -16.96 -7.10 7.46
CA PHE A 42 -16.30 -6.77 6.20
C PHE A 42 -16.64 -7.73 5.06
N ASP A 43 -17.68 -8.56 5.22
CA ASP A 43 -18.14 -9.43 4.14
C ASP A 43 -18.61 -8.59 2.96
N ARG A 44 -17.97 -8.73 1.81
CA ARG A 44 -18.28 -7.91 0.62
C ARG A 44 -19.71 -8.08 0.14
N ALA A 45 -20.32 -9.25 0.37
CA ALA A 45 -21.66 -9.55 -0.11
C ALA A 45 -22.77 -9.02 0.80
N SER A 46 -22.53 -8.89 2.11
CA SER A 46 -23.60 -8.59 3.08
C SER A 46 -23.31 -7.45 4.06
N SER A 47 -22.07 -6.94 4.13
CA SER A 47 -21.69 -5.88 5.08
C SER A 47 -22.45 -4.57 4.88
N TYR A 48 -22.95 -4.31 3.67
CA TYR A 48 -23.81 -3.16 3.38
C TYR A 48 -25.08 -3.13 4.26
N ALA A 49 -25.58 -4.31 4.67
CA ALA A 49 -26.78 -4.46 5.50
C ALA A 49 -26.48 -4.93 6.93
N THR A 50 -25.37 -5.65 7.15
CA THR A 50 -25.06 -6.26 8.45
C THR A 50 -24.11 -5.44 9.33
N ALA A 51 -23.47 -4.40 8.78
CA ALA A 51 -22.55 -3.54 9.49
C ALA A 51 -23.09 -2.10 9.63
N LEU A 52 -22.65 -1.40 10.68
CA LEU A 52 -22.88 0.03 10.83
C LEU A 52 -21.74 0.79 10.14
N TRP A 53 -22.07 1.53 9.09
CA TRP A 53 -21.11 2.37 8.37
C TRP A 53 -21.17 3.81 8.87
N VAL A 54 -20.02 4.36 9.21
CA VAL A 54 -19.86 5.76 9.65
C VAL A 54 -18.71 6.38 8.89
N TRP A 55 -18.95 7.54 8.27
CA TRP A 55 -17.92 8.31 7.60
C TRP A 55 -18.14 9.81 7.85
N ALA A 56 -17.05 10.53 8.16
CA ALA A 56 -17.08 11.94 8.54
C ALA A 56 -18.08 12.27 9.68
N GLY A 57 -18.27 11.34 10.62
CA GLY A 57 -19.22 11.47 11.73
C GLY A 57 -20.68 11.13 11.38
N GLU A 58 -20.98 10.86 10.12
CA GLU A 58 -22.33 10.56 9.64
C GLU A 58 -22.53 9.06 9.47
N ARG A 59 -23.66 8.55 9.97
CA ARG A 59 -24.09 7.18 9.72
C ARG A 59 -24.63 7.08 8.30
N ARG A 60 -24.17 6.08 7.55
CA ARG A 60 -24.63 5.80 6.18
C ARG A 60 -25.23 4.41 6.09
N THR A 61 -26.26 4.29 5.28
CA THR A 61 -26.91 3.02 4.95
C THR A 61 -26.87 2.85 3.45
N PHE A 62 -26.70 1.61 2.99
CA PHE A 62 -26.57 1.28 1.58
C PHE A 62 -27.61 0.22 1.21
N ALA A 63 -28.15 0.28 0.00
CA ALA A 63 -29.12 -0.69 -0.52
C ALA A 63 -28.44 -1.92 -1.14
N SER A 64 -27.14 -1.84 -1.46
CA SER A 64 -26.40 -2.94 -2.06
C SER A 64 -24.90 -2.91 -1.75
N ALA A 65 -24.24 -4.05 -1.99
CA ALA A 65 -22.78 -4.16 -1.94
C ALA A 65 -22.07 -3.23 -2.95
N ALA A 66 -22.69 -2.99 -4.11
CA ALA A 66 -22.14 -2.09 -5.13
C ALA A 66 -22.13 -0.63 -4.64
N GLU A 67 -23.24 -0.19 -4.04
CA GLU A 67 -23.35 1.17 -3.49
C GLU A 67 -22.37 1.40 -2.35
N LEU A 68 -22.23 0.44 -1.44
CA LEU A 68 -21.19 0.47 -0.40
C LEU A 68 -19.78 0.56 -1.03
N SER A 69 -19.49 -0.23 -2.06
CA SER A 69 -18.18 -0.21 -2.72
C SER A 69 -17.89 1.16 -3.33
N THR A 70 -18.86 1.79 -3.98
CA THR A 70 -18.72 3.15 -4.53
C THR A 70 -18.46 4.17 -3.42
N ALA A 71 -19.24 4.13 -2.33
CA ALA A 71 -19.06 5.04 -1.20
C ALA A 71 -17.69 4.86 -0.50
N LEU A 72 -17.18 3.62 -0.42
CA LEU A 72 -15.84 3.34 0.09
C LEU A 72 -14.77 3.91 -0.83
N SER A 73 -14.91 3.75 -2.15
CA SER A 73 -14.00 4.37 -3.11
C SER A 73 -14.00 5.89 -2.98
N GLU A 74 -15.18 6.54 -2.94
CA GLU A 74 -15.29 7.99 -2.74
C GLU A 74 -14.65 8.45 -1.42
N ALA A 75 -14.84 7.68 -0.34
CA ALA A 75 -14.21 7.97 0.94
C ALA A 75 -12.68 7.88 0.85
N CYS A 76 -12.15 6.88 0.15
CA CYS A 76 -10.73 6.74 -0.12
C CYS A 76 -10.20 7.88 -1.00
N ASP A 77 -10.89 8.22 -2.08
CA ASP A 77 -10.48 9.30 -2.99
C ASP A 77 -10.43 10.65 -2.27
N ARG A 78 -11.35 10.92 -1.33
CA ARG A 78 -11.30 12.13 -0.50
C ARG A 78 -10.22 12.10 0.58
N THR A 79 -9.97 10.93 1.16
CA THR A 79 -8.98 10.76 2.25
C THR A 79 -7.55 10.77 1.71
N TYR A 80 -7.34 10.17 0.54
CA TYR A 80 -6.06 9.99 -0.12
C TYR A 80 -6.02 10.77 -1.44
N TRP A 81 -6.52 12.01 -1.41
CA TRP A 81 -6.72 12.84 -2.61
C TRP A 81 -5.43 13.11 -3.39
N ALA A 82 -4.28 13.14 -2.71
CA ALA A 82 -2.96 13.34 -3.32
C ALA A 82 -2.23 12.03 -3.69
N ALA A 83 -2.84 10.86 -3.44
CA ALA A 83 -2.20 9.59 -3.67
C ALA A 83 -2.21 9.22 -5.17
N PRO A 84 -1.13 8.64 -5.70
CA PRO A 84 -1.10 8.21 -7.07
C PRO A 84 -1.98 6.97 -7.30
N THR A 85 -2.58 6.91 -8.48
CA THR A 85 -3.38 5.78 -8.96
C THR A 85 -2.49 4.80 -9.72
N ILE A 86 -2.06 3.74 -9.03
CA ILE A 86 -1.23 2.67 -9.59
C ILE A 86 -2.03 1.37 -9.64
N HIS A 87 -2.22 0.83 -10.83
CA HIS A 87 -2.93 -0.44 -11.04
C HIS A 87 -1.93 -1.58 -11.29
N ASN A 88 -1.21 -1.97 -10.24
CA ASN A 88 -0.30 -3.11 -10.30
C ASN A 88 -0.26 -3.88 -8.97
N GLU A 89 -0.77 -5.10 -8.98
CA GLU A 89 -0.77 -5.99 -7.80
C GLU A 89 0.63 -6.39 -7.32
N LEU A 90 1.62 -6.44 -8.22
CA LEU A 90 3.02 -6.70 -7.87
C LEU A 90 3.66 -5.51 -7.15
N VAL A 91 3.01 -4.34 -7.14
CA VAL A 91 3.46 -3.14 -6.43
C VAL A 91 2.60 -2.89 -5.19
N ASN A 92 1.28 -3.03 -5.30
CA ASN A 92 0.31 -2.66 -4.26
C ASN A 92 0.21 -3.66 -3.10
N ARG A 93 0.76 -4.87 -3.24
CA ARG A 93 0.68 -5.90 -2.19
C ARG A 93 1.67 -5.65 -1.06
N ARG A 94 1.18 -5.75 0.18
CA ARG A 94 1.99 -5.63 1.40
C ARG A 94 3.06 -6.73 1.54
N SER A 95 2.76 -7.93 1.06
CA SER A 95 3.70 -9.06 0.99
C SER A 95 3.88 -9.47 -0.46
N LEU A 96 5.09 -9.28 -0.98
CA LEU A 96 5.44 -9.69 -2.33
C LEU A 96 5.86 -11.16 -2.36
N SER A 97 5.60 -11.83 -3.48
CA SER A 97 6.28 -13.10 -3.76
C SER A 97 7.77 -12.84 -4.00
N SER A 98 8.61 -13.87 -3.83
CA SER A 98 10.03 -13.78 -4.15
C SER A 98 10.27 -13.30 -5.59
N ALA A 99 9.45 -13.77 -6.53
CA ALA A 99 9.49 -13.35 -7.94
C ALA A 99 9.15 -11.86 -8.11
N ALA A 100 8.09 -11.37 -7.45
CA ALA A 100 7.73 -9.94 -7.51
C ALA A 100 8.80 -9.05 -6.87
N ALA A 101 9.40 -9.49 -5.75
CA ALA A 101 10.50 -8.77 -5.12
C ALA A 101 11.73 -8.70 -6.04
N ALA A 102 12.07 -9.81 -6.73
CA ALA A 102 13.17 -9.86 -7.69
C ALA A 102 12.92 -8.94 -8.89
N ALA A 103 11.70 -8.96 -9.44
CA ALA A 103 11.28 -8.09 -10.53
C ALA A 103 11.38 -6.61 -10.16
N ARG A 104 10.91 -6.23 -8.96
CA ARG A 104 11.03 -4.85 -8.47
C ARG A 104 12.49 -4.41 -8.35
N ARG A 105 13.37 -5.30 -7.87
CA ARG A 105 14.81 -5.05 -7.80
C ARG A 105 15.39 -4.84 -9.20
N MET A 106 15.02 -5.68 -10.16
CA MET A 106 15.47 -5.56 -11.55
C MET A 106 15.01 -4.24 -12.18
N LEU A 107 13.76 -3.85 -11.96
CA LEU A 107 13.26 -2.55 -12.44
C LEU A 107 14.09 -1.38 -11.90
N ILE A 108 14.37 -1.37 -10.59
CA ILE A 108 15.21 -0.33 -9.96
C ILE A 108 16.62 -0.33 -10.59
N GLU A 109 17.19 -1.51 -10.83
CA GLU A 109 18.51 -1.64 -11.48
C GLU A 109 18.48 -1.04 -12.90
N CYS A 110 17.45 -1.35 -13.70
CA CYS A 110 17.23 -0.74 -15.01
C CYS A 110 17.08 0.78 -14.94
N MET A 111 16.34 1.31 -13.96
CA MET A 111 16.18 2.76 -13.75
C MET A 111 17.50 3.47 -13.49
N LEU A 112 18.45 2.81 -12.82
CA LEU A 112 19.75 3.37 -12.48
C LEU A 112 20.78 3.23 -13.60
N THR A 113 20.67 2.18 -14.42
CA THR A 113 21.70 1.80 -15.40
C THR A 113 21.36 2.22 -16.83
N HIS A 114 20.07 2.27 -17.18
CA HIS A 114 19.59 2.60 -18.52
C HIS A 114 18.51 3.72 -18.49
N PRO A 115 18.70 4.83 -17.74
CA PRO A 115 17.68 5.87 -17.57
C PRO A 115 17.34 6.62 -18.87
N ASP A 116 18.26 6.66 -19.82
CA ASP A 116 18.14 7.40 -21.08
C ASP A 116 17.63 6.52 -22.24
N GLU A 117 17.23 5.28 -21.95
CA GLU A 117 16.80 4.30 -22.93
C GLU A 117 15.30 4.06 -22.93
N GLU A 118 14.73 3.77 -24.10
CA GLU A 118 13.34 3.35 -24.20
C GLU A 118 13.12 2.08 -23.36
N ARG A 119 12.07 2.09 -22.54
CA ARG A 119 11.74 1.00 -21.60
C ARG A 119 12.90 0.61 -20.68
N LEU A 120 13.83 1.53 -20.41
CA LEU A 120 15.01 1.29 -19.57
C LEU A 120 15.85 0.09 -20.06
N GLY A 121 15.88 -0.14 -21.37
CA GLY A 121 16.60 -1.25 -21.99
C GLY A 121 15.96 -2.64 -21.75
N ILE A 122 14.76 -2.71 -21.16
CA ILE A 122 14.09 -3.98 -20.87
C ILE A 122 13.68 -4.69 -22.17
N GLN A 123 14.15 -5.92 -22.35
CA GLN A 123 13.85 -6.76 -23.51
C GLN A 123 12.88 -7.90 -23.17
N GLY A 124 12.04 -8.28 -24.14
CA GLY A 124 11.06 -9.36 -23.97
C GLY A 124 9.86 -8.94 -23.12
N PHE A 125 9.32 -9.88 -22.34
CA PHE A 125 8.16 -9.67 -21.46
C PHE A 125 8.38 -10.17 -20.03
N PRO A 126 9.47 -9.76 -19.35
CA PRO A 126 9.70 -10.18 -17.98
C PRO A 126 8.78 -9.43 -16.99
N PRO A 127 8.64 -9.88 -15.74
CA PRO A 127 7.72 -9.27 -14.78
C PRO A 127 8.01 -7.79 -14.47
N GLU A 128 9.26 -7.36 -14.50
CA GLU A 128 9.67 -5.96 -14.33
C GLU A 128 9.14 -5.06 -15.44
N LEU A 129 8.92 -5.58 -16.67
CA LEU A 129 8.27 -4.82 -17.72
C LEU A 129 6.82 -4.48 -17.33
N SER A 130 6.09 -5.42 -16.72
CA SER A 130 4.72 -5.13 -16.26
C SER A 130 4.71 -4.01 -15.23
N MET A 131 5.68 -3.98 -14.31
CA MET A 131 5.85 -2.89 -13.35
C MET A 131 6.18 -1.58 -14.06
N TYR A 132 7.16 -1.58 -14.97
CA TYR A 132 7.53 -0.42 -15.80
C TYR A 132 6.30 0.18 -16.50
N LEU A 133 5.54 -0.62 -17.24
CA LEU A 133 4.38 -0.16 -18.00
C LEU A 133 3.32 0.47 -17.08
N SER A 134 3.02 -0.19 -15.96
CA SER A 134 1.96 0.26 -15.05
C SER A 134 2.33 1.44 -14.16
N VAL A 135 3.61 1.60 -13.81
CA VAL A 135 4.07 2.61 -12.83
C VAL A 135 4.76 3.76 -13.53
N LEU A 136 5.67 3.49 -14.47
CA LEU A 136 6.55 4.51 -15.05
C LEU A 136 6.01 5.05 -16.37
N GLU A 137 5.60 4.17 -17.29
CA GLU A 137 5.07 4.59 -18.59
C GLU A 137 3.67 5.18 -18.46
N ARG A 138 2.74 4.47 -17.79
CA ARG A 138 1.35 4.91 -17.65
C ARG A 138 1.20 6.22 -16.88
N SER A 139 2.03 6.46 -15.87
CA SER A 139 2.03 7.73 -15.13
C SER A 139 2.76 8.87 -15.85
N GLY A 140 3.50 8.55 -16.92
CA GLY A 140 4.39 9.49 -17.59
C GLY A 140 5.66 9.82 -16.80
N LEU A 141 5.96 9.11 -15.70
CA LEU A 141 7.20 9.30 -14.93
C LEU A 141 8.47 9.01 -15.72
N HIS A 142 8.41 8.10 -16.70
CA HIS A 142 9.50 7.86 -17.62
C HIS A 142 8.99 8.03 -19.05
N HIS A 143 9.46 9.09 -19.71
CA HIS A 143 8.93 9.53 -21.00
C HIS A 143 10.03 10.16 -21.85
N LYS A 144 9.76 10.27 -23.16
CA LYS A 144 10.67 10.94 -24.10
C LYS A 144 10.30 12.41 -24.23
N ALA A 145 11.23 13.30 -23.90
CA ALA A 145 11.10 14.74 -24.07
C ALA A 145 12.33 15.30 -24.80
N ASN A 146 12.13 16.20 -25.77
CA ASN A 146 13.23 16.81 -26.53
C ASN A 146 14.23 15.80 -27.13
N GLY A 147 13.71 14.63 -27.56
CA GLY A 147 14.51 13.56 -28.15
C GLY A 147 15.27 12.67 -27.16
N ARG A 148 15.22 12.96 -25.85
CA ARG A 148 15.88 12.19 -24.79
C ARG A 148 14.84 11.57 -23.86
N TRP A 149 15.15 10.39 -23.32
CA TRP A 149 14.36 9.83 -22.22
C TRP A 149 14.76 10.49 -20.91
N GLN A 150 13.80 10.70 -20.04
CA GLN A 150 14.01 11.34 -18.75
C GLN A 150 12.98 10.88 -17.72
N PHE A 151 13.31 11.12 -16.45
CA PHE A 151 12.37 10.95 -15.34
C PHE A 151 11.72 12.27 -14.92
N GLY A 152 10.44 12.20 -14.56
CA GLY A 152 9.66 13.30 -14.04
C GLY A 152 8.23 13.28 -14.58
N PRO A 153 7.32 14.11 -14.04
CA PRO A 153 5.95 14.20 -14.50
C PRO A 153 5.93 14.75 -15.94
N GLY A 154 5.80 13.86 -16.92
CA GLY A 154 5.81 14.20 -18.33
C GLY A 154 4.44 14.44 -18.94
N ASN A 155 3.37 14.08 -18.23
CA ASN A 155 2.01 14.19 -18.72
C ASN A 155 1.24 15.28 -17.94
N PRO A 156 0.91 16.43 -18.56
CA PRO A 156 0.14 17.49 -17.92
C PRO A 156 -1.27 17.07 -17.48
N GLU A 157 -1.85 16.05 -18.12
CA GLU A 157 -3.16 15.50 -17.72
C GLU A 157 -3.06 14.66 -16.44
N ASP A 158 -1.85 14.23 -16.08
CA ASP A 158 -1.52 13.41 -14.91
C ASP A 158 -2.56 12.32 -14.59
N PRO A 159 -2.78 11.36 -15.52
CA PRO A 159 -3.84 10.36 -15.39
C PRO A 159 -3.65 9.41 -14.21
N CYS A 160 -2.46 9.36 -13.64
CA CYS A 160 -2.12 8.57 -12.45
C CYS A 160 -1.99 9.43 -11.19
N HIS A 161 -2.26 10.73 -11.25
CA HIS A 161 -2.09 11.65 -10.12
C HIS A 161 -0.73 11.52 -9.43
N ILE A 162 0.35 11.41 -10.21
CA ILE A 162 1.71 11.17 -9.73
C ILE A 162 2.43 12.46 -9.36
N THR A 163 1.95 13.60 -9.87
CA THR A 163 2.59 14.92 -9.69
C THR A 163 2.72 15.31 -8.21
N PRO A 164 1.68 15.19 -7.35
CA PRO A 164 1.83 15.56 -5.94
C PRO A 164 2.89 14.73 -5.21
N LEU A 165 2.97 13.42 -5.51
CA LEU A 165 4.02 12.56 -4.97
C LEU A 165 5.40 13.06 -5.43
N TRP A 166 5.57 13.32 -6.72
CA TRP A 166 6.84 13.77 -7.28
C TRP A 166 7.29 15.11 -6.69
N GLU A 167 6.39 16.08 -6.63
CA GLU A 167 6.66 17.39 -6.04
C GLU A 167 6.98 17.28 -4.54
N GLY A 168 6.25 16.43 -3.81
CA GLY A 168 6.52 16.15 -2.41
C GLY A 168 7.91 15.56 -2.19
N MET A 169 8.33 14.60 -3.04
CA MET A 169 9.69 14.04 -2.99
C MET A 169 10.75 15.08 -3.36
N ALA A 170 10.54 15.86 -4.43
CA ALA A 170 11.48 16.87 -4.89
C ALA A 170 11.67 17.98 -3.82
N SER A 171 10.58 18.45 -3.22
CA SER A 171 10.62 19.41 -2.11
C SER A 171 11.35 18.83 -0.90
N PHE A 172 11.07 17.58 -0.52
CA PHE A 172 11.80 16.93 0.57
C PHE A 172 13.30 16.86 0.28
N LEU A 173 13.71 16.44 -0.92
CA LEU A 173 15.11 16.32 -1.30
C LEU A 173 15.83 17.67 -1.26
N ALA A 174 15.18 18.77 -1.66
CA ALA A 174 15.75 20.12 -1.54
C ALA A 174 16.09 20.49 -0.08
N THR A 175 15.32 20.01 0.91
CA THR A 175 15.62 20.24 2.34
C THR A 175 16.83 19.44 2.86
N THR A 176 17.32 18.48 2.09
CA THR A 176 18.44 17.61 2.50
C THR A 176 19.82 18.22 2.25
N GLU A 177 19.89 19.33 1.49
CA GLU A 177 21.13 20.08 1.26
C GLU A 177 21.67 20.72 2.54
N GLU A 178 20.78 21.13 3.44
CA GLU A 178 21.14 21.74 4.73
C GLU A 178 21.57 20.71 5.78
N ARG A 179 20.91 19.54 5.78
CA ARG A 179 21.20 18.45 6.72
C ARG A 179 20.75 17.09 6.17
N PRO A 180 21.45 16.00 6.51
CA PRO A 180 20.97 14.65 6.21
C PRO A 180 19.60 14.40 6.86
N ARG A 181 18.67 13.82 6.07
CA ARG A 181 17.35 13.38 6.54
C ARG A 181 17.14 11.92 6.19
N THR A 182 16.32 11.25 6.98
CA THR A 182 16.00 9.83 6.81
C THR A 182 14.85 9.61 5.83
N VAL A 183 14.80 8.44 5.21
CA VAL A 183 13.65 8.02 4.37
C VAL A 183 12.35 7.95 5.17
N LEU A 184 12.42 7.70 6.49
CA LEU A 184 11.25 7.72 7.37
C LEU A 184 10.62 9.11 7.46
N GLU A 185 11.44 10.16 7.45
CA GLU A 185 10.93 11.54 7.42
C GLU A 185 10.24 11.87 6.10
N LEU A 186 10.75 11.34 4.98
CA LEU A 186 10.07 11.47 3.69
C LEU A 186 8.68 10.84 3.74
N PHE A 187 8.57 9.60 4.25
CA PHE A 187 7.28 8.94 4.40
C PHE A 187 6.35 9.65 5.38
N ALA A 188 6.88 10.33 6.40
CA ALA A 188 6.06 11.14 7.29
C ALA A 188 5.48 12.37 6.56
N GLN A 189 6.31 13.06 5.77
CA GLN A 189 5.88 14.23 4.99
C GLN A 189 4.84 13.85 3.92
N LEU A 190 5.02 12.73 3.21
CA LEU A 190 4.09 12.28 2.15
C LEU A 190 2.76 11.73 2.69
N ARG A 191 2.57 11.65 4.01
CA ARG A 191 1.31 11.21 4.63
C ARG A 191 0.36 12.37 4.97
N GLU A 192 0.86 13.60 4.93
CA GLU A 192 0.10 14.82 5.19
C GLU A 192 -0.58 15.31 3.90
#